data_AF-A0AAN1VZ77-F1
#
_entry.id   AF-A0AAN1VZ77-F1
#
_cell.length_a   1.000
_cell.length_b   1.000
_cell.length_c   1.000
_cell.angle_alpha   90.00
_cell.angle_beta   90.00
_cell.angle_gamma   90.00
#
_symmetry.space_group_name_H-M   'P 1'
#
loop_
_entity.id
_entity.type
_entity.pdbx_description
1 polymer ?
#
loop_
_entity_poly.entity_id
_entity_poly.type
_entity_poly.pdbx_seq_one_letter_code
_entity_poly.pdbx_strand_id
1 'polypeptide(L)'
;MRKENAKLTPLVHILLMATLFSVSPVWAKGNPKGILDRDEINFFKNTAYPILIKSKLCVSADKDCYGNQYFVCLSHDALACDAYGITDEKVIKEILTAVINSGLKVSTFKFWRSKYHETTFFEKPLLEFIDRTGEK
;
A
#
# COMPACT_ATOMS: atom_id res chain seq x y z
N MET A 1 21.08 67.82 28.37
CA MET A 1 19.89 67.00 27.98
C MET A 1 20.42 65.94 27.01
N ARG A 2 20.32 64.62 27.26
CA ARG A 2 19.18 63.70 26.89
C ARG A 2 18.64 64.05 25.48
N LYS A 3 18.49 63.18 24.47
CA LYS A 3 18.38 61.71 24.29
C LYS A 3 19.11 61.32 22.95
N GLU A 4 19.45 60.09 22.55
CA GLU A 4 19.65 58.74 23.16
C GLU A 4 20.46 57.84 22.18
N ASN A 5 20.51 56.51 22.36
CA ASN A 5 21.13 55.54 21.45
C ASN A 5 20.09 54.84 20.56
N ALA A 6 20.47 54.42 19.35
CA ALA A 6 19.76 53.39 18.58
C ALA A 6 20.75 52.41 17.92
N LYS A 7 20.84 51.19 18.48
CA LYS A 7 21.65 50.08 17.93
C LYS A 7 21.03 49.56 16.64
N LEU A 8 21.85 49.33 15.61
CA LEU A 8 21.41 48.74 14.34
C LEU A 8 21.68 47.22 14.29
N THR A 9 20.72 46.42 14.74
CA THR A 9 20.63 44.94 14.61
C THR A 9 19.15 44.54 14.71
N PRO A 10 18.64 43.43 14.11
CA PRO A 10 19.34 42.28 13.52
C PRO A 10 18.72 41.76 12.18
N LEU A 11 18.22 42.63 11.30
CA LEU A 11 17.22 42.25 10.28
C LEU A 11 17.71 41.27 9.18
N VAL A 12 19.02 41.15 8.96
CA VAL A 12 19.61 40.33 7.88
C VAL A 12 19.53 38.82 8.15
N HIS A 13 19.53 38.38 9.41
CA HIS A 13 19.60 36.95 9.75
C HIS A 13 18.26 36.21 9.61
N ILE A 14 17.13 36.93 9.61
CA ILE A 14 15.79 36.32 9.54
C ILE A 14 15.44 35.90 8.11
N LEU A 15 15.98 36.60 7.10
CA LEU A 15 15.61 36.36 5.69
C LEU A 15 16.23 35.06 5.12
N LEU A 16 17.41 34.64 5.60
CA LEU A 16 18.11 33.47 5.06
C LEU A 16 17.53 32.12 5.50
N MET A 17 16.77 32.09 6.60
CA MET A 17 16.10 30.87 7.09
C MET A 17 14.80 30.57 6.35
N ALA A 18 14.19 31.57 5.71
CA ALA A 18 12.90 31.42 5.02
C ALA A 18 13.00 30.66 3.69
N THR A 19 14.18 30.63 3.05
CA THR A 19 14.37 30.02 1.71
C THR A 19 14.74 28.54 1.75
N LEU A 20 15.04 27.98 2.92
CA LEU A 20 15.39 26.55 3.08
C LEU A 20 14.17 25.62 3.26
N PHE A 21 12.95 26.15 3.36
CA PHE A 21 11.80 25.40 3.88
C PHE A 21 10.71 24.98 2.87
N SER A 22 10.84 25.26 1.56
CA SER A 22 9.70 25.08 0.64
C SER A 22 10.01 24.69 -0.81
N VAL A 23 11.15 24.03 -1.07
CA VAL A 23 11.41 23.33 -2.36
C VAL A 23 11.77 21.86 -2.17
N SER A 24 10.90 21.14 -1.44
CA SER A 24 10.79 19.70 -1.66
C SER A 24 10.23 19.48 -3.07
N PRO A 25 10.91 18.76 -3.98
CA PRO A 25 10.36 18.48 -5.31
C PRO A 25 9.03 17.75 -5.17
N VAL A 26 8.09 18.01 -6.08
CA VAL A 26 6.72 17.43 -6.04
C VAL A 26 6.74 15.88 -6.03
N TRP A 27 7.86 15.30 -6.47
CA TRP A 27 8.13 13.86 -6.55
C TRP A 27 8.47 13.25 -5.18
N ALA A 28 8.77 14.08 -4.17
CA ALA A 28 8.94 13.68 -2.77
C ALA A 28 7.62 13.67 -1.99
N LYS A 29 6.48 13.93 -2.64
CA LYS A 29 5.19 13.46 -2.12
C LYS A 29 5.16 11.93 -2.27
N GLY A 30 5.64 11.24 -1.23
CA GLY A 30 5.31 9.82 -1.07
C GLY A 30 3.80 9.62 -1.15
N ASN A 31 3.37 8.49 -1.71
CA ASN A 31 1.95 8.23 -1.91
C ASN A 31 1.18 8.36 -0.59
N PRO A 32 -0.07 8.89 -0.58
CA PRO A 32 -0.87 8.94 0.62
C PRO A 32 -0.98 7.55 1.22
N LYS A 33 -0.50 7.38 2.46
CA LYS A 33 -0.38 6.08 3.13
C LYS A 33 -1.67 5.27 2.98
N GLY A 34 -1.59 4.12 2.31
CA GLY A 34 -2.71 3.22 2.06
C GLY A 34 -3.23 3.21 0.62
N ILE A 35 -2.81 4.13 -0.25
CA ILE A 35 -3.06 4.05 -1.70
C ILE A 35 -1.98 3.16 -2.33
N LEU A 36 -2.39 2.22 -3.17
CA LEU A 36 -1.48 1.34 -3.92
C LEU A 36 -0.59 2.10 -4.90
N ASP A 37 0.67 1.69 -4.99
CA ASP A 37 1.62 2.16 -5.98
C ASP A 37 1.27 1.65 -7.38
N ARG A 38 1.82 2.31 -8.41
CA ARG A 38 1.50 2.02 -9.82
C ARG A 38 1.76 0.56 -10.18
N ASP A 39 2.85 -0.01 -9.69
CA ASP A 39 3.24 -1.38 -10.04
C ASP A 39 2.43 -2.43 -9.29
N GLU A 40 1.97 -2.12 -8.07
CA GLU A 40 1.00 -2.95 -7.34
C GLU A 40 -0.36 -2.94 -8.06
N ILE A 41 -0.86 -1.76 -8.47
CA ILE A 41 -2.08 -1.62 -9.27
C ILE A 41 -1.94 -2.43 -10.58
N ASN A 42 -0.79 -2.35 -11.25
CA ASN A 42 -0.51 -3.12 -12.46
C ASN A 42 -0.53 -4.63 -12.19
N PHE A 43 0.04 -5.09 -11.07
CA PHE A 43 0.00 -6.50 -10.67
C PHE A 43 -1.44 -6.99 -10.46
N PHE A 44 -2.27 -6.25 -9.72
CA PHE A 44 -3.67 -6.64 -9.51
C PHE A 44 -4.45 -6.67 -10.82
N LYS A 45 -4.32 -5.63 -11.66
CA LYS A 45 -5.05 -5.54 -12.94
C LYS A 45 -4.63 -6.58 -13.97
N ASN A 46 -3.34 -6.85 -14.10
CA ASN A 46 -2.81 -7.68 -15.20
C ASN A 46 -2.46 -9.12 -14.77
N THR A 47 -2.43 -9.42 -13.47
CA THR A 47 -2.08 -10.75 -12.95
C THR A 47 -3.13 -11.31 -11.98
N ALA A 48 -3.39 -10.63 -10.86
CA ALA A 48 -4.24 -11.21 -9.82
C ALA A 48 -5.73 -11.32 -10.22
N TYR A 49 -6.34 -10.26 -10.76
CA TYR A 49 -7.73 -10.32 -11.23
C TYR A 49 -7.93 -11.30 -12.40
N PRO A 50 -7.03 -11.39 -13.41
CA PRO A 50 -7.09 -12.45 -14.42
C PRO A 50 -7.10 -13.87 -13.85
N ILE A 51 -6.39 -14.16 -12.75
CA ILE A 51 -6.44 -15.48 -12.07
C ILE A 51 -7.85 -15.73 -11.47
N LEU A 52 -8.47 -14.71 -10.87
CA LEU A 52 -9.84 -14.81 -10.34
C LEU A 52 -10.90 -14.99 -11.45
N ILE A 53 -10.71 -14.33 -12.60
CA ILE A 53 -11.60 -14.44 -13.76
C ILE A 53 -11.47 -15.82 -14.40
N LYS A 54 -10.23 -16.30 -14.60
CA LYS A 54 -9.92 -17.65 -15.10
C LYS A 54 -10.51 -18.75 -14.22
N SER A 55 -10.52 -18.56 -12.90
CA SER A 55 -11.13 -19.47 -11.92
C SER A 55 -12.64 -19.28 -11.73
N LYS A 56 -13.26 -18.34 -12.45
CA LYS A 56 -14.71 -18.01 -12.41
C LYS A 56 -15.19 -17.49 -11.05
N LEU A 57 -14.30 -16.94 -10.22
CA LEU A 57 -14.65 -16.27 -8.96
C LEU A 57 -15.21 -14.86 -9.20
N CYS A 58 -14.83 -14.23 -10.32
CA CYS A 58 -15.45 -12.99 -10.80
C CYS A 58 -15.49 -12.98 -12.34
N VAL A 59 -16.33 -12.11 -12.92
CA VAL A 59 -16.57 -11.98 -14.36
C VAL A 59 -15.77 -10.83 -14.97
N SER A 60 -15.43 -9.80 -14.19
CA SER A 60 -14.68 -8.63 -14.68
C SER A 60 -13.85 -7.95 -13.59
N ALA A 61 -12.66 -7.47 -13.95
CA ALA A 61 -11.69 -6.90 -13.01
C ALA A 61 -12.25 -5.69 -12.24
N ASP A 62 -12.68 -4.64 -12.93
CA ASP A 62 -13.01 -3.36 -12.28
C ASP A 62 -14.37 -3.35 -11.55
N LYS A 63 -15.36 -4.14 -11.97
CA LYS A 63 -16.71 -4.14 -11.35
C LYS A 63 -16.93 -5.26 -10.36
N ASP A 64 -16.35 -6.42 -10.60
CA ASP A 64 -16.72 -7.66 -9.89
C ASP A 64 -15.56 -8.17 -9.02
N CYS A 65 -14.33 -8.20 -9.53
CA CYS A 65 -13.18 -8.59 -8.73
C CYS A 65 -12.80 -7.49 -7.71
N TYR A 66 -12.71 -6.23 -8.16
CA TYR A 66 -12.47 -5.07 -7.29
C TYR A 66 -13.72 -4.72 -6.44
N GLY A 67 -14.91 -4.75 -7.05
CA GLY A 67 -16.17 -4.38 -6.40
C GLY A 67 -16.57 -5.30 -5.23
N ASN A 68 -16.32 -6.61 -5.33
CA ASN A 68 -16.56 -7.56 -4.23
C ASN A 68 -15.40 -7.61 -3.20
N GLN A 69 -14.38 -6.76 -3.34
CA GLN A 69 -13.26 -6.63 -2.40
C GLN A 69 -12.52 -7.96 -2.16
N TYR A 70 -12.29 -8.72 -3.24
CA TYR A 70 -11.50 -9.97 -3.20
C TYR A 70 -10.07 -9.76 -2.70
N PHE A 71 -9.51 -8.57 -2.89
CA PHE A 71 -8.26 -8.13 -2.28
C PHE A 71 -8.49 -6.77 -1.61
N VAL A 72 -8.09 -6.67 -0.35
CA VAL A 72 -7.99 -5.40 0.38
C VAL A 72 -6.54 -5.24 0.80
N CYS A 73 -5.91 -4.17 0.33
CA CYS A 73 -4.48 -3.98 0.44
C CYS A 73 -4.14 -2.55 0.87
N LEU A 74 -3.03 -2.41 1.58
CA LEU A 74 -2.42 -1.14 1.97
C LEU A 74 -0.98 -1.11 1.47
N SER A 75 -0.58 0.00 0.86
CA SER A 75 0.81 0.26 0.49
C SER A 75 1.45 1.37 1.31
N HIS A 76 2.64 1.08 1.81
CA HIS A 76 3.53 1.91 2.62
C HIS A 76 4.96 1.66 2.12
N ASP A 77 5.87 1.16 2.96
CA ASP A 77 7.21 0.73 2.54
C ASP A 77 7.24 -0.68 1.96
N ALA A 78 6.14 -1.42 2.07
CA ALA A 78 5.90 -2.75 1.52
C ALA A 78 4.38 -2.98 1.44
N LEU A 79 3.94 -3.77 0.47
CA LEU A 79 2.54 -4.16 0.30
C LEU A 79 2.08 -5.07 1.45
N ALA A 80 0.90 -4.80 2.00
CA ALA A 80 0.20 -5.67 2.94
C ALA A 80 -1.20 -5.94 2.37
N CYS A 81 -1.59 -7.22 2.24
CA CYS A 81 -2.83 -7.61 1.59
C CYS A 81 -3.57 -8.73 2.32
N ASP A 82 -4.89 -8.59 2.36
CA ASP A 82 -5.83 -9.63 2.73
C ASP A 82 -6.69 -10.00 1.52
N ALA A 83 -6.76 -11.29 1.21
CA ALA A 83 -7.53 -11.85 0.10
C ALA A 83 -8.72 -12.65 0.66
N TYR A 84 -9.94 -12.38 0.20
CA TYR A 84 -11.18 -12.86 0.83
C TYR A 84 -12.01 -13.77 -0.09
N GLY A 85 -12.68 -14.77 0.49
CA GLY A 85 -13.60 -15.67 -0.22
C GLY A 85 -12.94 -16.67 -1.17
N ILE A 86 -11.61 -16.64 -1.31
CA ILE A 86 -10.85 -17.54 -2.17
C ILE A 86 -10.53 -18.82 -1.38
N THR A 87 -11.22 -19.91 -1.69
CA THR A 87 -11.11 -21.18 -0.94
C THR A 87 -10.51 -22.34 -1.73
N ASP A 88 -10.33 -22.19 -3.06
CA ASP A 88 -9.64 -23.18 -3.89
C ASP A 88 -8.12 -23.08 -3.69
N GLU A 89 -7.52 -24.12 -3.13
CA GLU A 89 -6.08 -24.20 -2.85
C GLU A 89 -5.21 -23.99 -4.10
N LYS A 90 -5.68 -24.39 -5.30
CA LYS A 90 -4.94 -24.17 -6.56
C LYS A 90 -4.91 -22.69 -6.91
N VAL A 91 -6.03 -21.99 -6.72
CA VAL A 91 -6.15 -20.54 -6.97
C VAL A 91 -5.30 -19.76 -5.96
N ILE A 92 -5.36 -20.14 -4.68
CA ILE A 92 -4.51 -19.57 -3.61
C ILE A 92 -3.02 -19.71 -3.98
N LYS A 93 -2.59 -20.92 -4.40
CA LYS A 93 -1.19 -21.17 -4.81
C LYS A 93 -0.80 -20.43 -6.08
N GLU A 94 -1.69 -20.32 -7.07
CA GLU A 94 -1.44 -19.55 -8.30
C GLU A 94 -1.23 -18.06 -7.98
N ILE A 95 -2.08 -17.47 -7.13
CA ILE A 95 -1.94 -16.08 -6.67
C ILE A 95 -0.67 -15.89 -5.86
N LEU A 96 -0.40 -16.73 -4.84
CA LEU A 96 0.80 -16.58 -4.01
C LEU A 96 2.09 -16.74 -4.82
N THR A 97 2.11 -17.66 -5.78
CA THR A 97 3.24 -17.83 -6.71
C THR A 97 3.41 -16.59 -7.59
N ALA A 98 2.32 -16.01 -8.08
CA ALA A 98 2.35 -14.76 -8.84
C ALA A 98 2.86 -13.58 -8.00
N VAL A 99 2.43 -13.47 -6.72
CA VAL A 99 2.92 -12.45 -5.78
C VAL A 99 4.42 -12.58 -5.56
N ILE A 100 4.92 -13.77 -5.25
CA ILE A 100 6.36 -14.01 -4.99
C ILE A 100 7.22 -13.69 -6.23
N ASN A 101 6.72 -14.00 -7.43
CA ASN A 101 7.43 -13.73 -8.69
C ASN A 101 7.17 -12.33 -9.28
N SER A 102 6.37 -11.49 -8.63
CA SER A 102 5.99 -10.17 -9.16
C SER A 102 7.10 -9.11 -9.10
N GLY A 103 8.12 -9.33 -8.25
CA GLY A 103 9.12 -8.32 -7.90
C GLY A 103 8.61 -7.22 -6.95
N LEU A 104 7.34 -7.26 -6.53
CA LEU A 104 6.80 -6.37 -5.51
C LEU A 104 7.40 -6.69 -4.14
N LYS A 105 7.66 -5.64 -3.35
CA LYS A 105 8.06 -5.79 -1.95
C LYS A 105 6.82 -6.02 -1.10
N VAL A 106 6.57 -7.27 -0.69
CA VAL A 106 5.37 -7.67 0.04
C VAL A 106 5.71 -8.07 1.47
N SER A 107 5.12 -7.39 2.45
CA SER A 107 5.31 -7.67 3.88
C SER A 107 4.41 -8.81 4.36
N THR A 108 3.13 -8.78 3.98
CA THR A 108 2.13 -9.77 4.38
C THR A 108 1.13 -10.00 3.25
N PHE A 109 0.75 -11.26 3.05
CA PHE A 109 -0.32 -11.63 2.13
C PHE A 109 -1.13 -12.79 2.73
N LYS A 110 -2.39 -12.54 3.09
CA LYS A 110 -3.24 -13.51 3.79
C LYS A 110 -4.41 -13.94 2.92
N PHE A 111 -4.87 -15.17 3.10
CA PHE A 111 -6.07 -15.70 2.45
C PHE A 111 -7.09 -16.08 3.52
N TRP A 112 -8.27 -15.48 3.47
CA TRP A 112 -9.37 -15.67 4.41
C TRP A 112 -10.50 -16.49 3.78
N ARG A 113 -11.23 -17.24 4.60
CA ARG A 113 -12.33 -18.09 4.10
C ARG A 113 -13.60 -17.28 3.92
N SER A 114 -13.87 -16.36 4.84
CA SER A 114 -14.92 -15.36 4.77
C SER A 114 -14.76 -14.39 3.60
N LYS A 115 -15.84 -13.68 3.27
CA LYS A 115 -15.76 -12.42 2.52
C LYS A 115 -15.29 -11.29 3.43
N TYR A 116 -14.78 -10.20 2.86
CA TYR A 116 -14.24 -9.04 3.61
C TYR A 116 -15.14 -8.59 4.78
N HIS A 117 -16.44 -8.39 4.52
CA HIS A 117 -17.44 -7.96 5.52
C HIS A 117 -18.01 -9.08 6.41
N GLU A 118 -17.63 -10.34 6.19
CA GLU A 118 -18.09 -11.51 6.95
C GLU A 118 -16.99 -12.05 7.89
N THR A 119 -15.78 -11.49 7.84
CA THR A 119 -14.61 -11.93 8.63
C THR A 119 -14.82 -11.69 10.12
N THR A 120 -14.57 -12.72 10.95
CA THR A 120 -14.69 -12.60 12.41
C THR A 120 -13.34 -12.50 13.10
N PHE A 121 -13.28 -11.86 14.28
CA PHE A 121 -12.05 -11.67 15.05
C PHE A 121 -11.30 -12.98 15.41
N PHE A 122 -12.02 -14.09 15.49
CA PHE A 122 -11.46 -15.42 15.80
C PHE A 122 -11.16 -16.27 14.57
N GLU A 123 -11.45 -15.78 13.37
CA GLU A 123 -11.07 -16.46 12.14
C GLU A 123 -9.54 -16.50 12.01
N LYS A 124 -9.03 -17.55 11.36
CA LYS A 124 -7.62 -17.68 11.02
C LYS A 124 -7.48 -17.74 9.50
N PRO A 125 -6.44 -17.14 8.92
CA PRO A 125 -6.20 -17.26 7.49
C PRO A 125 -5.98 -18.73 7.10
N LEU A 126 -6.52 -19.12 5.95
CA LEU A 126 -6.30 -20.41 5.29
C LEU A 126 -4.83 -20.59 4.90
N LEU A 127 -4.19 -19.49 4.48
CA LEU A 127 -2.77 -19.41 4.17
C LEU A 127 -2.30 -17.98 4.45
N GLU A 128 -1.08 -17.85 4.97
CA GLU A 128 -0.47 -16.56 5.26
C GLU A 128 1.00 -16.58 4.81
N PHE A 129 1.38 -15.58 4.03
CA PHE A 129 2.76 -15.23 3.75
C PHE A 129 3.16 -14.02 4.60
N ILE A 130 4.32 -14.10 5.26
CA ILE A 130 4.94 -13.00 6.00
C ILE A 130 6.40 -12.94 5.58
N ASP A 131 6.84 -11.81 5.04
CA ASP A 131 8.26 -11.55 4.81
C ASP A 131 8.93 -11.11 6.12
N ARG A 132 9.75 -12.00 6.68
CA ARG A 132 10.51 -11.78 7.91
C ARG A 132 11.87 -11.11 7.69
N THR A 133 12.23 -10.74 6.45
CA THR A 133 13.53 -10.09 6.20
C THR A 133 13.67 -8.70 6.85
N GLY A 134 12.55 -8.10 7.30
CA GLY A 134 12.52 -6.87 8.09
C GLY A 134 12.58 -7.03 9.62
N GLU A 135 12.61 -8.25 10.18
CA GLU A 135 12.66 -8.48 11.65
C GLU A 135 14.11 -8.46 12.20
N LYS A 136 14.92 -7.47 11.82
CA LYS A 136 16.34 -7.31 12.22
C LYS A 136 16.63 -5.96 12.87
#